data_AF-A0A1W6CMT5-F1
#
_entry.id   AF-A0A1W6CMT5-F1
#
_cell.length_a   1.000
_cell.length_b   1.000
_cell.length_c   1.000
_cell.angle_alpha   90.00
_cell.angle_beta   90.00
_cell.angle_gamma   90.00
#
_symmetry.space_group_name_H-M   'P 1'
#
loop_
_entity.id
_entity.type
_entity.pdbx_description
1 polymer ?
#
loop_
_entity_poly.entity_id
_entity_poly.type
_entity_poly.pdbx_seq_one_letter_code
_entity_poly.pdbx_strand_id
1 'polypeptide(L)'
;MSRSITIAALAALLLAAPAWAQSSKGTSCDQLPEIKQAFKRFDGKPADRDRAKWQIETAEKLCKEGKADEAKGYIDVAHGLVLKDHKH
;
A
#
# COMPACT_ATOMS: atom_id res chain seq x y z
N MET A 1 0.42 59.91 -13.46
CA MET A 1 -0.15 58.67 -14.02
C MET A 1 0.25 57.52 -13.10
N SER A 2 -0.58 57.22 -12.11
CA SER A 2 -0.29 56.25 -11.06
C SER A 2 -0.90 54.89 -11.42
N ARG A 3 -0.07 53.86 -11.57
CA ARG A 3 -0.52 52.48 -11.76
C ARG A 3 -0.49 51.78 -10.41
N SER A 4 -1.64 51.76 -9.73
CA SER A 4 -1.84 50.91 -8.56
C SER A 4 -2.18 49.50 -9.02
N ILE A 5 -1.26 48.57 -8.80
CA ILE A 5 -1.47 47.14 -9.04
C ILE A 5 -2.15 46.58 -7.78
N THR A 6 -3.45 46.32 -7.87
CA THR A 6 -4.17 45.52 -6.87
C THR A 6 -3.71 44.06 -6.97
N ILE A 7 -2.90 43.62 -6.00
CA ILE A 7 -2.52 42.22 -5.85
C ILE A 7 -3.73 41.50 -5.22
N ALA A 8 -4.42 40.69 -6.02
CA ALA A 8 -5.46 39.79 -5.56
C ALA A 8 -4.82 38.72 -4.65
N ALA A 9 -5.15 38.78 -3.37
CA ALA A 9 -4.86 37.73 -2.42
C ALA A 9 -5.77 36.52 -2.71
N LEU A 10 -5.23 35.48 -3.33
CA LEU A 10 -5.88 34.17 -3.45
C LEU A 10 -4.81 33.09 -3.70
N ALA A 11 -4.27 32.58 -2.61
CA ALA A 11 -3.69 31.23 -2.55
C ALA A 11 -4.10 30.69 -1.17
N ALA A 12 -5.35 30.25 -1.07
CA ALA A 12 -5.69 28.84 -1.18
C ALA A 12 -5.03 28.03 -0.06
N LEU A 13 -5.78 27.86 1.02
CA LEU A 13 -5.96 26.62 1.77
C LEU A 13 -5.14 25.44 1.22
N LEU A 14 -3.87 25.36 1.61
CA LEU A 14 -3.12 24.11 1.59
C LEU A 14 -3.52 23.32 2.83
N LEU A 15 -4.72 22.76 2.72
CA LEU A 15 -5.04 21.37 3.05
C LEU A 15 -4.16 20.79 4.16
N ALA A 16 -4.61 21.02 5.40
CA ALA A 16 -4.52 20.01 6.44
C ALA A 16 -5.23 18.74 5.95
N ALA A 17 -4.52 17.87 5.25
CA ALA A 17 -4.95 16.51 4.95
C ALA A 17 -3.71 15.62 4.94
N PRO A 18 -3.62 14.58 5.79
CA PRO A 18 -2.54 13.62 5.68
C PRO A 18 -2.60 12.99 4.28
N ALA A 19 -1.48 13.04 3.57
CA ALA A 19 -1.30 12.48 2.23
C ALA A 19 -1.26 10.94 2.23
N TRP A 20 -2.05 10.28 3.07
CA TRP A 20 -2.19 8.83 3.18
C TRP A 20 -3.57 8.36 2.73
N ALA A 21 -4.14 8.94 1.68
CA ALA A 21 -5.43 8.49 1.16
C ALA A 21 -5.57 8.62 -0.37
N GLN A 22 -4.47 8.85 -1.09
CA GLN A 22 -4.52 8.89 -2.54
C GLN A 22 -4.30 7.49 -3.14
N SER A 23 -5.41 6.75 -3.19
CA SER A 23 -5.82 5.94 -4.34
C SER A 23 -4.79 4.94 -4.91
N SER A 24 -4.80 3.73 -4.37
CA SER A 24 -4.74 2.51 -5.19
C SER A 24 -6.00 1.72 -4.93
N LYS A 25 -6.95 1.92 -5.85
CA LYS A 25 -8.27 1.28 -5.96
C LYS A 25 -8.14 -0.24 -5.84
N GLY A 26 -8.85 -0.82 -4.87
CA GLY A 26 -8.78 -2.21 -4.46
C GLY A 26 -8.46 -2.21 -2.97
N THR A 27 -9.41 -2.60 -2.12
CA THR A 27 -9.16 -2.79 -0.69
C THR A 27 -7.88 -3.62 -0.60
N SER A 28 -6.85 -3.19 0.15
CA SER A 28 -5.55 -3.88 0.21
C SER A 28 -5.75 -5.40 0.40
N CYS A 29 -6.74 -5.77 1.21
CA CYS A 29 -7.23 -7.11 1.46
C CYS A 29 -7.70 -7.90 0.21
N ASP A 30 -8.14 -7.24 -0.85
CA ASP A 30 -8.54 -7.87 -2.12
C ASP A 30 -7.36 -8.50 -2.87
N GLN A 31 -6.12 -8.06 -2.56
CA GLN A 31 -4.90 -8.60 -3.17
C GLN A 31 -4.39 -9.85 -2.43
N LEU A 32 -4.89 -10.15 -1.23
CA LEU A 32 -4.48 -11.34 -0.45
C LEU A 32 -4.65 -12.67 -1.22
N PRO A 33 -5.76 -12.93 -1.93
CA PRO A 33 -5.93 -14.16 -2.69
C PRO A 33 -4.86 -14.35 -3.76
N GLU A 34 -4.49 -13.27 -4.47
CA GLU A 34 -3.45 -13.29 -5.50
C GLU A 34 -2.07 -13.55 -4.88
N ILE A 35 -1.72 -12.83 -3.82
CA ILE A 35 -0.44 -13.00 -3.11
C ILE A 35 -0.33 -14.43 -2.55
N LYS A 36 -1.42 -15.00 -2.01
CA LYS A 36 -1.48 -16.40 -1.57
C LYS A 36 -1.26 -17.38 -2.70
N GLN A 37 -1.83 -17.13 -3.88
CA GLN A 37 -1.61 -17.98 -5.05
C GLN A 37 -0.15 -17.90 -5.52
N ALA A 38 0.41 -16.70 -5.58
CA ALA A 38 1.81 -16.50 -5.95
C ALA A 38 2.76 -17.16 -4.93
N PHE A 39 2.44 -17.09 -3.63
CA PHE A 39 3.23 -17.72 -2.57
C PHE A 39 3.30 -19.25 -2.70
N LYS A 40 2.26 -19.90 -3.23
CA LYS A 40 2.30 -21.35 -3.52
C LYS A 40 3.37 -21.73 -4.54
N ARG A 41 3.71 -20.80 -5.44
CA ARG A 41 4.72 -20.98 -6.50
C ARG A 41 6.04 -20.28 -6.18
N PHE A 42 6.13 -19.64 -5.02
CA PHE A 42 7.30 -18.89 -4.60
C PHE A 42 8.43 -19.85 -4.22
N ASP A 43 9.51 -19.82 -4.99
CA ASP A 43 10.72 -20.63 -4.81
C ASP A 43 11.88 -19.81 -4.22
N GLY A 44 11.54 -18.91 -3.28
CA GLY A 44 12.55 -18.13 -2.55
C GLY A 44 13.25 -18.97 -1.48
N LYS A 45 14.31 -18.39 -0.89
CA LYS A 45 15.04 -19.01 0.23
C LYS A 45 14.08 -19.34 1.39
N PRO A 46 14.36 -20.38 2.21
CA PRO A 46 13.49 -20.74 3.34
C PRO A 46 13.14 -19.56 4.24
N ALA A 47 14.12 -18.71 4.57
CA ALA A 47 13.92 -17.52 5.39
C ALA A 47 12.97 -16.49 4.75
N ASP A 48 13.06 -16.29 3.43
CA ASP A 48 12.18 -15.38 2.70
C ASP A 48 10.77 -15.94 2.59
N ARG A 49 10.66 -17.27 2.45
CA ARG A 49 9.38 -17.98 2.42
C ARG A 49 8.67 -17.91 3.78
N ASP A 50 9.39 -18.10 4.87
CA ASP A 50 8.84 -17.95 6.23
C ASP A 50 8.43 -16.51 6.51
N ARG A 51 9.25 -15.54 6.07
CA ARG A 51 8.91 -14.11 6.17
C ARG A 51 7.65 -13.79 5.36
N ALA A 52 7.56 -14.22 4.10
CA ALA A 52 6.38 -13.99 3.27
C ALA A 52 5.13 -14.63 3.87
N LYS A 53 5.24 -15.86 4.38
CA LYS A 53 4.14 -16.55 5.09
C LYS A 53 3.64 -15.73 6.28
N TRP A 54 4.55 -15.26 7.14
CA TRP A 54 4.19 -14.45 8.30
C TRP A 54 3.48 -13.15 7.92
N GLN A 55 3.93 -12.49 6.86
CA GLN A 55 3.30 -11.26 6.35
C GLN A 55 1.89 -11.53 5.82
N ILE A 56 1.70 -12.60 5.04
CA ILE A 56 0.40 -12.98 4.48
C ILE A 56 -0.59 -13.33 5.60
N GLU A 57 -0.17 -14.11 6.59
CA GLU A 57 -1.01 -14.51 7.72
C GLU A 57 -1.40 -13.30 8.58
N THR A 58 -0.47 -12.38 8.83
CA THR A 58 -0.73 -11.16 9.60
C THR A 58 -1.67 -10.22 8.86
N ALA A 59 -1.43 -10.01 7.56
CA ALA A 59 -2.32 -9.25 6.69
C ALA A 59 -3.75 -9.81 6.69
N GLU A 60 -3.89 -11.14 6.57
CA GLU A 60 -5.21 -11.78 6.60
C GLU A 60 -5.94 -11.57 7.92
N LYS A 61 -5.23 -11.66 9.05
CA LYS A 61 -5.81 -11.40 10.36
C LYS A 61 -6.30 -9.95 10.47
N LEU A 62 -5.47 -8.98 10.09
CA LEU A 62 -5.83 -7.56 10.13
C LEU A 62 -7.02 -7.24 9.21
N CYS A 63 -7.07 -7.85 8.03
CA CYS A 63 -8.20 -7.74 7.12
C CYS A 63 -9.49 -8.31 7.73
N LYS A 64 -9.44 -9.45 8.41
CA LYS A 64 -10.60 -10.02 9.15
C LYS A 64 -11.05 -9.14 10.32
N GLU A 65 -10.12 -8.41 10.92
CA GLU A 65 -10.40 -7.43 11.99
C GLU A 65 -10.90 -6.07 11.46
N GLY A 66 -11.01 -5.89 10.14
CA GLY A 66 -11.42 -4.62 9.53
C GLY A 66 -10.32 -3.54 9.51
N LYS A 67 -9.08 -3.91 9.88
CA LYS A 67 -7.91 -3.02 9.91
C LYS A 67 -7.16 -3.02 8.58
N ALA A 68 -7.86 -2.64 7.50
CA ALA A 68 -7.31 -2.68 6.15
C ALA A 68 -6.06 -1.77 5.96
N ASP A 69 -6.01 -0.64 6.67
CA ASP A 69 -4.89 0.29 6.62
C ASP A 69 -3.61 -0.29 7.26
N GLU A 70 -3.74 -0.98 8.40
CA GLU A 70 -2.63 -1.70 9.02
C GLU A 70 -2.21 -2.90 8.16
N ALA A 71 -3.18 -3.63 7.60
CA ALA A 71 -2.93 -4.77 6.73
C ALA A 71 -2.12 -4.39 5.48
N LYS A 72 -2.30 -3.16 4.96
CA LYS A 72 -1.62 -2.66 3.76
C LYS A 72 -0.10 -2.80 3.84
N GLY A 73 0.52 -2.45 4.97
CA GLY A 73 1.97 -2.56 5.13
C GLY A 73 2.47 -4.01 4.99
N TYR A 74 1.74 -4.96 5.59
CA TYR A 74 2.06 -6.38 5.49
C TYR A 74 1.84 -6.92 4.06
N ILE A 75 0.79 -6.44 3.39
CA ILE A 75 0.45 -6.80 2.01
C ILE A 75 1.51 -6.30 1.04
N ASP A 76 1.97 -5.04 1.18
CA ASP A 76 3.00 -4.45 0.33
C ASP A 76 4.33 -5.21 0.48
N VAL A 77 4.70 -5.63 1.71
CA VAL A 77 5.89 -6.45 1.95
C VAL A 77 5.74 -7.86 1.38
N ALA A 78 4.60 -8.52 1.61
CA ALA A 78 4.34 -9.86 1.06
C ALA A 78 4.35 -9.84 -0.47
N HIS A 79 3.70 -8.85 -1.09
CA HIS A 79 3.72 -8.62 -2.53
C HIS A 79 5.14 -8.38 -3.03
N GLY A 80 5.93 -7.56 -2.33
CA GLY A 80 7.32 -7.29 -2.65
C GLY A 80 8.26 -8.50 -2.53
N LEU A 81 7.93 -9.48 -1.70
CA LEU A 81 8.68 -10.73 -1.58
C LEU A 81 8.28 -11.75 -2.63
N VAL A 82 6.98 -11.89 -2.87
CA VAL A 82 6.43 -13.01 -3.63
C VAL A 82 6.25 -12.68 -5.11
N LEU A 83 5.90 -11.43 -5.44
CA LEU A 83 5.54 -11.01 -6.79
C LEU A 83 6.64 -10.18 -7.48
N LYS A 84 7.65 -9.72 -6.73
CA LYS A 84 8.76 -8.93 -7.28
C LYS A 84 9.78 -9.77 -8.06
N ASP A 85 9.82 -11.08 -7.82
CA ASP A 85 10.63 -12.05 -8.60
C ASP A 85 10.05 -12.36 -10.00
N HIS A 86 8.92 -11.76 -10.40
CA HIS A 86 8.41 -11.88 -11.79
C HIS A 86 9.14 -11.01 -12.81
N LYS A 87 10.26 -10.38 -12.45
CA LYS A 87 11.13 -9.65 -13.39
C LYS A 87 12.58 -10.10 -13.22
N HIS A 88 12.98 -11.15 -13.94
CA HIS A 88 14.15 -11.15 -14.84
C HIS A 88 14.22 -12.45 -15.64
#